data_AF-A0A2I0PTK5-F1
#
_entry.id   AF-A0A2I0PTK5-F1
#
_cell.length_a   1.000
_cell.length_b   1.000
_cell.length_c   1.000
_cell.angle_alpha   90.00
_cell.angle_beta   90.00
_cell.angle_gamma   90.00
#
_symmetry.space_group_name_H-M   'P 1'
#
loop_
_entity.id
_entity.type
_entity.pdbx_description
1 polymer ?
#
loop_
_entity_poly.entity_id
_entity_poly.type
_entity_poly.pdbx_seq_one_letter_code
_entity_poly.pdbx_strand_id
1 'polypeptide(L)'
;MESTELLLEEWKITKDRISHFDEIVIRLRLEGISLALLIIGIGFMIVQYAPEVHIKEINFSAAGLVFVFASAYLIPIFFFDLLHYHLLVLSVEHSISIEKKIFPDRKSITQKLTSNFLTTIHSVLFIALYLIIISMGFILGYLFS
;
A
#
# COMPACT_ATOMS: atom_id res chain seq x y z
N MET A 1 -14.88 -1.15 38.83
CA MET A 1 -14.52 -2.43 38.21
C MET A 1 -15.01 -2.49 36.77
N GLU A 2 -16.28 -2.17 36.50
CA GLU A 2 -16.89 -2.13 35.15
C GLU A 2 -16.12 -1.27 34.13
N SER A 3 -15.55 -0.13 34.54
CA SER A 3 -14.78 0.75 33.65
C SER A 3 -13.47 0.14 33.14
N THR A 4 -12.79 -0.67 33.96
CA THR A 4 -11.51 -1.29 33.58
C THR A 4 -11.73 -2.47 32.66
N GLU A 5 -12.82 -3.21 32.86
CA GLU A 5 -13.22 -4.33 32.03
C GLU A 5 -13.60 -3.87 30.61
N LEU A 6 -14.38 -2.79 30.51
CA LEU A 6 -14.70 -2.13 29.23
C LEU A 6 -13.44 -1.64 28.49
N LEU A 7 -12.50 -1.00 29.21
CA LEU A 7 -11.24 -0.57 28.61
C LEU A 7 -10.38 -1.76 28.13
N LEU A 8 -10.38 -2.87 28.87
CA LEU A 8 -9.67 -4.08 28.48
C LEU A 8 -10.27 -4.70 27.22
N GLU A 9 -11.59 -4.72 27.11
CA GLU A 9 -12.29 -5.19 25.91
C GLU A 9 -12.00 -4.29 24.70
N GLU A 10 -12.09 -2.97 24.87
CA GLU A 10 -11.72 -2.00 23.84
C GLU A 10 -10.27 -2.16 23.38
N TRP A 11 -9.35 -2.40 24.33
CA TRP A 11 -7.94 -2.67 24.03
C TRP A 11 -7.77 -3.94 23.20
N LYS A 12 -8.46 -5.03 23.55
CA LYS A 12 -8.43 -6.29 22.77
C LYS A 12 -8.94 -6.10 21.35
N ILE A 13 -10.06 -5.41 21.18
CA ILE A 13 -10.62 -5.09 19.85
C ILE A 13 -9.64 -4.23 19.05
N THR A 14 -9.01 -3.25 19.68
CA THR A 14 -8.03 -2.38 19.01
C THR A 14 -6.81 -3.18 18.55
N LYS A 15 -6.33 -4.13 19.35
CA LYS A 15 -5.24 -5.03 18.99
C LYS A 15 -5.57 -5.91 17.79
N ASP A 16 -6.77 -6.45 17.75
CA ASP A 16 -7.26 -7.24 16.61
C ASP A 16 -7.29 -6.39 15.32
N ARG A 17 -7.79 -5.16 15.41
CA ARG A 17 -7.78 -4.20 14.29
C ARG A 17 -6.39 -3.85 13.81
N ILE A 18 -5.42 -3.68 14.72
CA ILE A 18 -4.02 -3.44 14.35
C ILE A 18 -3.49 -4.61 13.51
N SER A 19 -3.72 -5.85 13.95
CA SER A 19 -3.30 -7.04 13.21
C SER A 19 -3.94 -7.10 11.82
N HIS A 20 -5.23 -6.78 11.74
CA HIS A 20 -5.96 -6.76 10.48
C HIS A 20 -5.41 -5.70 9.50
N PHE A 21 -5.16 -4.48 9.97
CA PHE A 21 -4.60 -3.43 9.11
C PHE A 21 -3.16 -3.73 8.67
N ASP A 22 -2.33 -4.31 9.54
CA ASP A 22 -0.98 -4.74 9.19
C ASP A 22 -0.99 -5.80 8.09
N GLU A 23 -1.86 -6.81 8.21
CA GLU A 23 -2.04 -7.83 7.18
C GLU A 23 -2.47 -7.24 5.83
N ILE A 24 -3.45 -6.32 5.84
CA ILE A 24 -3.90 -5.66 4.61
C ILE A 24 -2.78 -4.85 3.96
N VAL A 25 -2.02 -4.07 4.74
CA VAL A 25 -0.91 -3.25 4.22
C VAL A 25 0.16 -4.14 3.58
N ILE A 26 0.54 -5.24 4.23
CA ILE A 26 1.50 -6.20 3.67
C ILE A 26 0.96 -6.81 2.39
N ARG A 27 -0.32 -7.21 2.37
CA ARG A 27 -0.97 -7.82 1.22
C ARG A 27 -1.02 -6.86 0.02
N LEU A 28 -1.44 -5.62 0.23
CA LEU A 28 -1.47 -4.58 -0.82
C LEU A 28 -0.09 -4.38 -1.44
N ARG A 29 0.97 -4.35 -0.63
CA ARG A 29 2.35 -4.18 -1.11
C ARG A 29 2.87 -5.38 -1.86
N LEU A 30 2.64 -6.60 -1.36
CA LEU A 30 3.13 -7.81 -2.00
C LEU A 30 2.34 -8.13 -3.26
N GLU A 31 1.02 -8.15 -3.19
CA GLU A 31 0.15 -8.55 -4.31
C GLU A 31 0.01 -7.42 -5.33
N GLY A 32 -0.19 -6.18 -4.88
CA GLY A 32 -0.39 -5.04 -5.76
C GLY A 32 0.82 -4.75 -6.62
N ILE A 33 2.01 -4.67 -6.02
CA ILE A 33 3.26 -4.42 -6.74
C ILE A 33 3.59 -5.61 -7.65
N SER A 34 3.50 -6.85 -7.14
CA SER A 34 3.82 -8.03 -7.95
C SER A 34 2.91 -8.17 -9.17
N LEU A 35 1.61 -7.90 -9.03
CA LEU A 35 0.68 -7.96 -10.15
C LEU A 35 1.00 -6.89 -11.20
N ALA A 36 1.32 -5.67 -10.77
CA ALA A 36 1.69 -4.62 -11.71
C ALA A 36 2.98 -4.93 -12.46
N LEU A 37 4.01 -5.44 -11.77
CA LEU A 37 5.24 -5.91 -12.41
C LEU A 37 4.99 -7.06 -13.38
N LEU A 38 4.08 -7.99 -13.05
CA LEU A 38 3.67 -9.06 -13.94
C LEU A 38 3.02 -8.50 -15.22
N ILE A 39 2.08 -7.56 -15.10
CA ILE A 39 1.42 -6.94 -16.26
C ILE A 39 2.44 -6.18 -17.13
N ILE A 40 3.36 -5.44 -16.51
CA ILE A 40 4.46 -4.77 -17.24
C ILE A 40 5.33 -5.81 -17.97
N GLY A 41 5.69 -6.91 -17.31
CA GLY A 41 6.45 -8.01 -17.91
C GLY A 41 5.73 -8.65 -19.11
N ILE A 42 4.41 -8.85 -19.00
CA ILE A 42 3.57 -9.31 -20.11
C ILE A 42 3.59 -8.29 -21.26
N GLY A 43 3.50 -7.00 -20.95
CA GLY A 43 3.61 -5.91 -21.92
C GLY A 43 4.87 -6.00 -22.77
N PHE A 44 6.02 -6.26 -22.14
CA PHE A 44 7.29 -6.47 -22.87
C PHE A 44 7.27 -7.71 -23.76
N MET A 45 6.68 -8.82 -23.31
CA MET A 45 6.61 -10.05 -24.12
C MET A 45 5.75 -9.90 -25.37
N ILE A 46 4.66 -9.14 -25.26
CA ILE A 46 3.69 -8.98 -26.37
C ILE A 46 4.03 -7.83 -27.31
N VAL A 47 4.99 -6.95 -26.96
CA VAL A 47 5.26 -5.71 -27.72
C VAL A 47 5.55 -5.96 -29.21
N GLN A 48 6.27 -7.05 -29.51
CA GLN A 48 6.62 -7.45 -30.88
C GLN A 48 5.44 -8.07 -31.66
N TYR A 49 4.39 -8.49 -30.97
CA TYR A 49 3.20 -9.13 -31.54
C TYR A 49 1.96 -8.22 -31.50
N ALA A 50 2.05 -7.10 -30.78
CA ALA A 50 0.94 -6.20 -30.55
C ALA A 50 0.62 -5.45 -31.85
N PRO A 51 -0.62 -5.53 -32.36
CA PRO A 51 -1.01 -4.77 -33.52
C PRO A 51 -1.02 -3.27 -33.21
N GLU A 52 -0.77 -2.47 -34.23
CA GLU A 52 -1.13 -1.06 -34.20
C GLU A 52 -2.66 -0.94 -34.20
N VAL A 53 -3.16 -0.10 -33.30
CA VAL A 53 -4.58 0.23 -33.19
C VAL A 53 -4.77 1.63 -33.74
N HIS A 54 -5.70 1.74 -34.67
CA HIS A 54 -6.04 3.00 -35.33
C HIS A 54 -7.40 3.48 -34.80
N ILE A 55 -7.41 4.56 -34.00
CA ILE A 55 -8.64 5.24 -33.60
C ILE A 55 -8.62 6.65 -34.20
N LYS A 56 -9.39 6.84 -35.27
CA LYS A 56 -9.39 8.08 -36.07
C LYS A 56 -7.99 8.40 -36.62
N GLU A 57 -7.40 9.52 -36.19
CA GLU A 57 -6.09 10.02 -36.62
C GLU A 57 -4.95 9.64 -35.65
N ILE A 58 -5.27 8.90 -34.58
CA ILE A 58 -4.30 8.49 -33.57
C ILE A 58 -3.95 7.02 -33.82
N ASN A 59 -2.67 6.79 -34.13
CA ASN A 59 -2.08 5.46 -34.18
C ASN A 59 -1.42 5.21 -32.83
N PHE A 60 -1.74 4.09 -32.20
CA PHE A 60 -1.03 3.66 -31.01
C PHE A 60 -0.86 2.13 -31.00
N SER A 61 0.25 1.61 -30.50
CA SER A 61 0.40 0.17 -30.28
C SER A 61 -0.49 -0.30 -29.13
N ALA A 62 -1.17 -1.44 -29.32
CA ALA A 62 -1.92 -2.08 -28.24
C ALA A 62 -1.04 -2.43 -27.02
N ALA A 63 0.29 -2.60 -27.22
CA ALA A 63 1.22 -2.86 -26.12
C ALA A 63 1.40 -1.64 -25.20
N GLY A 64 1.42 -0.42 -25.76
CA GLY A 64 1.48 0.83 -25.00
C GLY A 64 0.35 0.92 -23.95
N LEU A 65 -0.85 0.51 -24.35
CA LEU A 65 -2.02 0.47 -23.44
C LEU A 65 -1.79 -0.45 -22.24
N VAL A 66 -1.13 -1.60 -22.42
CA VAL A 66 -0.89 -2.54 -21.31
C VAL A 66 -0.03 -1.90 -20.23
N PHE A 67 1.00 -1.14 -20.60
CA PHE A 67 1.84 -0.42 -19.64
C PHE A 67 1.06 0.69 -18.93
N VAL A 68 0.24 1.45 -19.66
CA VAL A 68 -0.62 2.50 -19.09
C VAL A 68 -1.62 1.90 -18.11
N PHE A 69 -2.28 0.79 -18.45
CA PHE A 69 -3.22 0.11 -17.55
C PHE A 69 -2.54 -0.46 -16.31
N ALA A 70 -1.32 -1.01 -16.43
CA ALA A 70 -0.55 -1.46 -15.28
C ALA A 70 -0.25 -0.32 -14.30
N SER A 71 0.16 0.84 -14.82
CA SER A 71 0.39 2.04 -14.01
C SER A 71 -0.90 2.57 -13.39
N ALA A 72 -1.97 2.67 -14.17
CA ALA A 72 -3.27 3.14 -13.70
C ALA A 72 -3.85 2.23 -12.61
N TYR A 73 -3.62 0.92 -12.68
CA TYR A 73 -4.01 -0.05 -11.65
C TYR A 73 -3.29 0.17 -10.31
N LEU A 74 -2.02 0.58 -10.33
CA LEU A 74 -1.27 0.83 -9.10
C LEU A 74 -1.74 2.09 -8.34
N ILE A 75 -2.34 3.06 -9.03
CA ILE A 75 -2.81 4.30 -8.42
C ILE A 75 -3.81 4.04 -7.27
N PRO A 76 -4.95 3.33 -7.47
CA PRO A 76 -5.87 3.05 -6.37
C PRO A 76 -5.23 2.19 -5.28
N ILE A 77 -4.34 1.24 -5.63
CA ILE A 77 -3.61 0.43 -4.64
C ILE A 77 -2.73 1.31 -3.75
N PHE A 78 -1.99 2.25 -4.35
CA PHE A 78 -1.18 3.20 -3.61
C PHE A 78 -2.02 4.02 -2.62
N PHE A 79 -3.18 4.52 -3.05
CA PHE A 79 -4.10 5.23 -2.15
C PHE A 79 -4.65 4.34 -1.03
N PHE A 80 -4.99 3.09 -1.33
CA PHE A 80 -5.42 2.14 -0.30
C PHE A 80 -4.31 1.80 0.69
N ASP A 81 -3.05 1.63 0.24
CA ASP A 81 -1.90 1.41 1.13
C ASP A 81 -1.73 2.62 2.08
N LEU A 82 -1.72 3.85 1.55
CA LEU A 82 -1.62 5.06 2.38
C LEU A 82 -2.75 5.16 3.40
N LEU A 83 -3.99 4.88 2.99
CA LEU A 83 -5.15 4.94 3.88
C LEU A 83 -5.07 3.88 4.99
N HIS A 84 -4.82 2.62 4.65
CA HIS A 84 -4.75 1.54 5.64
C HIS A 84 -3.54 1.70 6.57
N TYR A 85 -2.42 2.18 6.04
CA TYR A 85 -1.26 2.53 6.85
C TYR A 85 -1.57 3.67 7.84
N HIS A 86 -2.31 4.69 7.42
CA HIS A 86 -2.74 5.76 8.32
C HIS A 86 -3.68 5.23 9.42
N LEU A 87 -4.65 4.38 9.07
CA LEU A 87 -5.56 3.74 10.02
C LEU A 87 -4.83 2.82 11.00
N LEU A 88 -3.80 2.11 10.54
CA LEU A 88 -2.90 1.32 11.38
C LEU A 88 -2.21 2.18 12.43
N VAL A 89 -1.60 3.31 12.01
CA VAL A 89 -0.92 4.23 12.93
C VAL A 89 -1.89 4.78 13.98
N LEU A 90 -3.07 5.24 13.56
CA LEU A 90 -4.11 5.72 14.48
C LEU A 90 -4.55 4.64 15.48
N SER A 91 -4.71 3.39 15.02
CA SER A 91 -5.09 2.26 15.88
C SER A 91 -3.99 1.94 16.90
N VAL A 92 -2.71 2.01 16.50
CA VAL A 92 -1.57 1.84 17.40
C VAL A 92 -1.53 2.94 18.45
N GLU A 93 -1.70 4.20 18.05
CA GLU A 93 -1.73 5.35 18.97
C GLU A 93 -2.89 5.24 19.98
N HIS A 94 -4.08 4.84 19.51
CA HIS A 94 -5.24 4.59 20.37
C HIS A 94 -4.98 3.45 21.36
N SER A 95 -4.38 2.34 20.91
CA SER A 95 -4.01 1.22 21.78
C SER A 95 -3.05 1.64 22.89
N ILE A 96 -2.03 2.45 22.56
CA ILE A 96 -1.09 3.01 23.54
C ILE A 96 -1.81 3.92 24.55
N SER A 97 -2.76 4.73 24.09
CA SER A 97 -3.58 5.59 24.96
C SER A 97 -4.40 4.79 25.96
N ILE A 98 -5.02 3.68 25.52
CA ILE A 98 -5.77 2.78 26.40
C ILE A 98 -4.82 2.07 27.38
N GLU A 99 -3.68 1.56 26.91
CA GLU A 99 -2.72 0.87 27.79
C GLU A 99 -2.22 1.73 28.95
N LYS A 100 -1.95 3.02 28.69
CA LYS A 100 -1.56 3.96 29.74
C LYS A 100 -2.63 4.14 30.82
N LYS A 101 -3.91 3.97 30.47
CA LYS A 101 -5.03 4.06 31.42
C LYS A 101 -5.21 2.78 32.23
N ILE A 102 -4.99 1.61 31.60
CA ILE A 102 -5.18 0.30 32.26
C ILE A 102 -3.94 -0.09 33.09
N PHE A 103 -2.74 0.21 32.60
CA PHE A 103 -1.46 -0.23 33.16
C PHE A 103 -0.49 0.95 33.35
N PRO A 104 -0.79 1.91 34.26
CA PRO A 104 0.03 3.10 34.43
C PRO A 104 1.48 2.81 34.87
N ASP A 105 1.68 1.75 35.66
CA ASP A 105 2.99 1.42 36.25
C ASP A 105 3.75 0.31 35.51
N ARG A 106 3.20 -0.25 34.42
CA ARG A 106 3.86 -1.30 33.63
C ARG A 106 4.42 -0.74 32.34
N LYS A 107 5.53 -1.32 31.87
CA LYS A 107 5.96 -1.12 30.48
C LYS A 107 4.81 -1.51 29.55
N SER A 108 4.41 -0.59 28.68
CA SER A 108 3.39 -0.78 27.64
C SER A 108 3.67 -2.09 26.90
N ILE A 109 2.63 -2.88 26.65
CA ILE A 109 2.72 -4.10 25.84
C ILE A 109 2.82 -3.70 24.37
N THR A 110 2.07 -2.66 23.97
CA THR A 110 2.28 -1.93 22.71
C THR A 110 3.49 -1.04 22.86
N GLN A 111 4.66 -1.55 22.50
CA GLN A 111 5.86 -0.73 22.36
C GLN A 111 6.01 -0.31 20.90
N LYS A 112 6.55 0.89 20.69
CA LYS A 112 7.14 1.24 19.40
C LYS A 112 8.32 0.30 19.18
N LEU A 113 8.08 -0.82 18.50
CA LEU A 113 9.12 -1.77 18.08
C LEU A 113 10.13 -1.12 17.13
N THR A 114 9.69 -0.05 16.45
CA THR A 114 10.45 0.68 15.43
C THR A 114 10.50 2.16 15.80
N SER A 115 11.65 2.81 15.57
CA SER A 115 11.77 4.25 15.80
C SER A 115 10.94 5.02 14.77
N ASN A 116 10.40 6.19 15.17
CA ASN A 116 9.66 7.07 14.24
C ASN A 116 10.46 7.37 12.96
N PHE A 117 11.78 7.48 13.10
CA PHE A 117 12.69 7.71 11.98
C PHE A 117 12.69 6.53 10.99
N LEU A 118 12.86 5.30 11.48
CA LEU A 118 12.88 4.12 10.62
C LEU A 118 11.52 3.91 9.94
N THR A 119 10.43 4.17 10.66
CA THR A 119 9.07 4.17 10.13
C THR A 119 8.90 5.21 9.01
N THR A 120 9.41 6.43 9.20
CA THR A 120 9.34 7.49 8.20
C THR A 120 10.15 7.14 6.95
N ILE A 121 11.38 6.63 7.13
CA ILE A 121 12.23 6.17 6.01
C ILE A 121 11.51 5.08 5.22
N HIS A 122 10.97 4.08 5.91
CA HIS A 122 10.25 2.98 5.28
C HIS A 122 9.09 3.50 4.43
N SER A 123 8.28 4.40 4.96
CA SER A 123 7.16 5.00 4.22
C SER A 123 7.63 5.81 3.01
N VAL A 124 8.69 6.60 3.15
CA VAL A 124 9.26 7.38 2.03
C VAL A 124 9.79 6.45 0.93
N LEU A 125 10.51 5.38 1.29
CA LEU A 125 11.02 4.40 0.32
C LEU A 125 9.87 3.70 -0.41
N PHE A 126 8.80 3.33 0.29
CA PHE A 126 7.62 2.72 -0.35
C PHE A 126 6.90 3.68 -1.29
N ILE A 127 6.70 4.94 -0.89
CA ILE A 127 6.11 5.97 -1.76
C ILE A 127 6.97 6.15 -3.01
N ALA A 128 8.29 6.27 -2.85
CA ALA A 128 9.22 6.39 -3.98
C ALA A 128 9.12 5.18 -4.93
N LEU A 129 9.03 3.96 -4.38
CA LEU A 129 8.87 2.74 -5.19
C LEU A 129 7.59 2.77 -6.03
N TYR A 130 6.44 3.12 -5.43
CA TYR A 130 5.19 3.27 -6.19
C TYR A 130 5.32 4.31 -7.30
N LEU A 131 5.87 5.50 -6.99
CA LEU A 131 6.04 6.56 -7.97
C LEU A 131 6.97 6.13 -9.12
N ILE A 132 8.04 5.40 -8.83
CA ILE A 132 8.96 4.87 -9.84
C ILE A 132 8.22 3.90 -10.77
N ILE A 133 7.49 2.92 -10.23
CA ILE A 133 6.81 1.91 -11.06
C ILE A 133 5.68 2.54 -11.88
N ILE A 134 4.88 3.42 -11.27
CA ILE A 134 3.79 4.14 -11.94
C ILE A 134 4.36 5.00 -13.08
N SER A 135 5.40 5.80 -12.80
CA SER A 135 6.03 6.66 -13.81
C SER A 135 6.64 5.83 -14.92
N MET A 136 7.32 4.72 -14.58
CA MET A 136 7.91 3.80 -15.55
C MET A 136 6.84 3.24 -16.50
N GLY A 137 5.71 2.75 -16.01
CA GLY A 137 4.67 2.22 -16.91
C GLY A 137 4.00 3.30 -17.78
N PHE A 138 3.88 4.56 -17.33
CA PHE A 138 3.44 5.65 -18.20
C PHE A 138 4.49 6.00 -19.27
N ILE A 139 5.78 6.03 -18.90
CA ILE A 139 6.89 6.28 -19.85
C ILE A 139 6.94 5.16 -20.89
N LEU A 140 6.88 3.89 -20.46
CA LEU A 140 6.85 2.74 -21.37
C LEU A 140 5.59 2.78 -22.24
N GLY A 141 4.45 3.14 -21.66
CA GLY A 141 3.21 3.37 -22.38
C GLY A 141 3.41 4.34 -23.53
N TYR A 142 4.00 5.51 -23.25
CA TYR A 142 4.30 6.53 -24.26
C TYR A 142 5.35 6.08 -25.30
N LEU A 143 6.43 5.41 -24.89
CA LEU A 143 7.48 4.93 -25.79
C LEU A 143 7.01 3.83 -26.74
N PHE A 144 6.06 3.02 -26.29
CA PHE A 144 5.42 1.97 -27.07
C PHE A 144 3.99 2.37 -27.47
N SER A 145 3.69 3.68 -27.54
CA SER A 145 2.46 4.20 -28.18
C SER A 145 2.75 4.41 -29.65
#